data_AF-A0A6L7F2Y4-F1
#
_entry.id   AF-A0A6L7F2Y4-F1
#
_cell.length_a   1.000
_cell.length_b   1.000
_cell.length_c   1.000
_cell.angle_alpha   90.00
_cell.angle_beta   90.00
_cell.angle_gamma   90.00
#
_symmetry.space_group_name_H-M   'P 1'
#
loop_
_entity.id
_entity.type
_entity.pdbx_description
1 polymer ?
#
loop_
_entity_poly.entity_id
_entity_poly.type
_entity_poly.pdbx_seq_one_letter_code
_entity_poly.pdbx_strand_id
1 'polypeptide(L)'
;MELRYALAVVTGAGDGLGRELAVALSRRGAAVLAVDPDLGAAEKTVSLVRRARVTGWAHQGGTDDETDVHLLAARALDLGGADVLVDARPGAASDLLETLVRDALDLRRGVRRHPGGVVRIGRDVPAAGGSSDTCRRVLDALTSTTT
;
A
#
# COMPACT_ATOMS: atom_id res chain seq x y z
N MET A 1 -0.67 -14.89 -7.40
CA MET A 1 -1.61 -13.83 -7.82
C MET A 1 -0.92 -12.92 -8.83
N GLU A 2 -1.54 -12.66 -9.98
CA GLU A 2 -1.16 -11.56 -10.84
C GLU A 2 -1.95 -10.33 -10.37
N LEU A 3 -1.29 -9.36 -9.74
CA LEU A 3 -1.88 -8.08 -9.33
C LEU A 3 -2.00 -7.12 -10.53
N ARG A 4 -2.12 -7.66 -11.74
CA ARG A 4 -2.25 -6.86 -12.96
C ARG A 4 -3.50 -6.01 -12.81
N TYR A 5 -3.31 -4.72 -13.01
CA TYR A 5 -4.33 -3.69 -12.82
C TYR A 5 -4.70 -3.40 -11.35
N ALA A 6 -4.07 -3.96 -10.33
CA ALA A 6 -4.33 -3.54 -8.95
C ALA A 6 -3.58 -2.24 -8.61
N LEU A 7 -4.16 -1.35 -7.79
CA LEU A 7 -3.43 -0.27 -7.12
C LEU A 7 -3.11 -0.70 -5.68
N ALA A 8 -1.81 -0.73 -5.35
CA ALA A 8 -1.33 -0.93 -3.99
C ALA A 8 -0.91 0.40 -3.36
N VAL A 9 -1.53 0.76 -2.24
CA VAL A 9 -1.11 1.87 -1.38
C VAL A 9 -0.19 1.32 -0.31
N VAL A 10 1.03 1.87 -0.19
CA VAL A 10 2.02 1.40 0.76
C VAL A 10 2.48 2.58 1.62
N THR A 11 2.20 2.54 2.92
CA THR A 11 2.70 3.54 3.90
C THR A 11 4.10 3.17 4.37
N GLY A 12 4.89 4.16 4.80
CA GLY A 12 6.29 3.94 5.17
C GLY A 12 7.15 3.39 4.03
N ALA A 13 6.79 3.70 2.79
CA ALA A 13 7.41 3.12 1.60
C ALA A 13 8.78 3.73 1.26
N GLY A 14 9.25 4.75 1.97
CA GLY A 14 10.56 5.35 1.74
C GLY A 14 11.72 4.46 2.17
N ASP A 15 11.47 3.51 3.07
CA ASP A 15 12.50 2.72 3.76
C ASP A 15 12.13 1.23 3.93
N GLY A 16 13.16 0.41 4.19
CA GLY A 16 13.03 -0.91 4.80
C GLY A 16 11.93 -1.81 4.22
N LEU A 17 11.09 -2.33 5.11
CA LEU A 17 10.00 -3.25 4.77
C LEU A 17 8.99 -2.63 3.79
N GLY A 18 8.59 -1.37 3.99
CA GLY A 18 7.62 -0.71 3.12
C GLY A 18 8.13 -0.60 1.68
N ARG A 19 9.40 -0.22 1.50
CA ARG A 19 10.04 -0.18 0.18
C ARG A 19 10.17 -1.56 -0.45
N GLU A 20 10.57 -2.57 0.32
CA GLU A 20 10.66 -3.95 -0.19
C GLU A 20 9.30 -4.48 -0.65
N LEU A 21 8.25 -4.19 0.11
CA LEU A 21 6.87 -4.56 -0.22
C LEU A 21 6.37 -3.83 -1.47
N ALA A 22 6.61 -2.52 -1.59
CA ALA A 22 6.28 -1.75 -2.78
C ALA A 22 6.91 -2.37 -4.05
N VAL A 23 8.18 -2.74 -3.98
CA VAL A 23 8.88 -3.40 -5.10
C VAL A 23 8.36 -4.83 -5.34
N ALA A 24 8.05 -5.59 -4.29
CA ALA A 24 7.56 -6.95 -4.42
C ALA A 24 6.14 -7.01 -5.01
N LEU A 25 5.29 -6.02 -4.69
CA LEU A 25 3.97 -5.83 -5.28
C LEU A 25 4.06 -5.38 -6.74
N SER A 26 5.00 -4.48 -7.05
CA SER A 26 5.21 -4.02 -8.43
C SER A 26 5.63 -5.16 -9.36
N ARG A 27 6.48 -6.08 -8.89
CA ARG A 27 6.88 -7.30 -9.61
C ARG A 27 5.72 -8.26 -9.88
N ARG A 28 4.65 -8.18 -9.09
CA ARG A 28 3.40 -8.94 -9.31
C ARG A 28 2.44 -8.24 -10.26
N GLY A 29 2.79 -7.05 -10.77
CA GLY A 29 2.00 -6.29 -11.74
C GLY A 29 1.13 -5.18 -11.15
N ALA A 30 1.22 -4.92 -9.84
CA ALA A 30 0.47 -3.85 -9.18
C ALA A 30 1.07 -2.49 -9.54
N ALA A 31 0.22 -1.51 -9.83
CA ALA A 31 0.63 -0.12 -9.71
C ALA A 31 0.78 0.25 -8.23
N VAL A 32 1.68 1.17 -7.90
CA VAL A 32 2.00 1.48 -6.49
C VAL A 32 1.89 2.97 -6.20
N LEU A 33 1.17 3.32 -5.14
CA LEU A 33 1.23 4.61 -4.48
C LEU A 33 2.14 4.47 -3.25
N ALA A 34 3.38 4.95 -3.35
CA ALA A 34 4.35 4.94 -2.27
C ALA A 34 4.16 6.19 -1.40
N VAL A 35 3.89 5.97 -0.12
CA VAL A 35 3.63 7.02 0.85
C VAL A 35 4.72 7.03 1.91
N ASP A 36 5.32 8.19 2.13
CA ASP A 36 6.29 8.40 3.21
C ASP A 36 6.32 9.89 3.61
N PRO A 37 6.60 10.24 4.88
CA PRO A 37 6.80 11.64 5.26
C PRO A 37 7.96 12.32 4.51
N ASP A 38 8.97 11.55 4.10
CA ASP A 38 10.03 12.00 3.18
C ASP A 38 9.65 11.70 1.73
N LEU A 39 9.22 12.74 1.02
CA LEU A 39 8.85 12.64 -0.41
C LEU A 39 10.01 12.10 -1.26
N GLY A 40 11.26 12.52 -0.99
CA GLY A 40 12.43 12.08 -1.74
C GLY A 40 12.72 10.59 -1.54
N ALA A 41 12.42 10.05 -0.36
CA ALA A 41 12.47 8.61 -0.11
C ALA A 41 11.39 7.85 -0.88
N ALA A 42 10.15 8.36 -0.88
CA ALA A 42 9.05 7.78 -1.66
C ALA A 42 9.34 7.78 -3.18
N GLU A 43 9.89 8.86 -3.73
CA GLU A 43 10.28 8.97 -5.14
C GLU A 43 11.37 7.98 -5.55
N LYS A 44 12.35 7.73 -4.67
CA LYS A 44 13.36 6.68 -4.89
C LYS A 44 12.70 5.31 -4.98
N THR A 45 11.74 5.01 -4.11
CA THR A 45 10.96 3.76 -4.16
C THR A 45 10.15 3.65 -5.45
N VAL A 46 9.49 4.72 -5.88
CA VAL A 46 8.77 4.77 -7.17
C VAL A 46 9.70 4.49 -8.35
N SER A 47 10.93 5.00 -8.32
CA SER A 47 11.93 4.72 -9.34
C SER A 47 12.31 3.23 -9.42
N LEU A 48 12.29 2.52 -8.29
CA LEU A 48 12.47 1.07 -8.25
C LEU A 48 11.22 0.33 -8.75
N VAL A 49 10.03 0.76 -8.33
CA VAL A 49 8.74 0.20 -8.76
C VAL A 49 8.62 0.22 -10.29
N ARG A 50 8.96 1.34 -10.92
CA ARG A 50 8.89 1.53 -12.39
C ARG A 50 9.76 0.55 -13.17
N ARG A 51 10.80 -0.02 -12.57
CA ARG A 51 11.62 -1.07 -13.20
C ARG A 51 10.83 -2.35 -13.51
N ALA A 52 9.72 -2.58 -12.80
CA ALA A 52 8.79 -3.67 -13.07
C ALA A 52 7.78 -3.35 -14.20
N ARG A 53 7.94 -2.22 -14.91
CA ARG A 53 7.05 -1.76 -16.00
C ARG A 53 5.60 -1.52 -15.58
N VAL A 54 5.41 -1.12 -14.32
CA VAL A 54 4.12 -0.69 -13.76
C VAL A 54 4.18 0.77 -13.36
N THR A 55 3.01 1.39 -13.22
CA THR A 55 2.92 2.78 -12.80
C THR A 55 3.24 2.92 -11.31
N GLY A 56 3.96 3.98 -10.96
CA GLY A 56 4.28 4.32 -9.59
C GLY A 56 4.10 5.82 -9.34
N TRP A 57 3.49 6.16 -8.22
CA TRP A 57 3.28 7.51 -7.73
C TRP A 57 3.87 7.66 -6.33
N ALA A 58 4.45 8.82 -6.04
CA ALA A 58 4.90 9.18 -4.71
C ALA A 58 3.88 10.13 -4.09
N HIS A 59 3.66 10.00 -2.79
CA HIS A 59 2.84 10.90 -1.99
C HIS A 59 3.56 11.16 -0.68
N GLN A 60 3.64 12.44 -0.31
CA GLN A 60 4.17 12.83 0.99
C GLN A 60 3.06 12.71 2.03
N GLY A 61 3.30 11.94 3.09
CA GLY A 61 2.34 11.81 4.19
C GLY A 61 2.65 10.62 5.09
N GLY A 62 1.96 10.57 6.22
CA GLY A 62 2.04 9.46 7.17
C GLY A 62 0.68 8.97 7.64
N THR A 63 0.71 8.15 8.68
CA THR A 63 -0.47 7.64 9.39
C THR A 63 -0.52 8.17 10.83
N ASP A 64 0.27 9.19 11.14
CA ASP A 64 0.32 9.83 12.46
C ASP A 64 -0.65 11.02 12.59
N ASP A 65 -1.04 11.64 11.46
CA ASP A 65 -1.95 12.79 11.40
C ASP A 65 -3.18 12.48 10.55
N GLU A 66 -4.36 12.90 11.01
CA GLU A 66 -5.62 12.66 10.30
C GLU A 66 -5.70 13.42 8.96
N THR A 67 -5.11 14.61 8.87
CA THR A 67 -5.08 15.41 7.63
C THR A 67 -4.31 14.67 6.54
N ASP A 68 -3.14 14.12 6.89
CA ASP A 68 -2.33 13.31 5.98
C ASP A 68 -3.11 12.08 5.49
N VAL A 69 -3.82 11.41 6.40
CA VAL A 69 -4.66 10.25 6.08
C VAL A 69 -5.81 10.63 5.14
N HIS A 70 -6.47 11.77 5.35
CA HIS A 70 -7.52 12.27 4.46
C HIS A 70 -6.97 12.62 3.06
N LEU A 71 -5.81 13.27 2.99
CA LEU A 71 -5.14 13.60 1.72
C LEU A 71 -4.70 12.34 0.98
N LEU A 72 -4.20 11.33 1.69
CA LEU A 72 -3.84 10.04 1.13
C LEU A 72 -5.08 9.31 0.56
N ALA A 73 -6.18 9.27 1.31
CA ALA A 73 -7.42 8.64 0.86
C ALA A 73 -7.98 9.34 -0.40
N ALA A 74 -8.00 10.67 -0.41
CA ALA A 74 -8.39 11.45 -1.60
C ALA A 74 -7.46 11.15 -2.78
N ARG A 75 -6.15 11.06 -2.55
CA ARG A 75 -5.18 10.72 -3.59
C ARG A 75 -5.38 9.32 -4.16
N ALA A 76 -5.71 8.34 -3.32
CA ALA A 76 -6.02 6.99 -3.78
C ALA A 76 -7.31 6.96 -4.62
N LEU A 77 -8.32 7.74 -4.24
CA LEU A 77 -9.56 7.90 -4.99
C LEU A 77 -9.33 8.56 -6.36
N ASP A 78 -8.50 9.60 -6.46
CA ASP A 78 -8.13 10.23 -7.73
C ASP A 78 -7.46 9.26 -8.71
N LEU A 79 -6.75 8.26 -8.18
CA LEU A 79 -6.12 7.20 -8.97
C LEU A 79 -7.09 6.07 -9.35
N GLY A 80 -8.37 6.20 -8.98
CA GLY A 80 -9.45 5.29 -9.31
C GLY A 80 -9.74 4.24 -8.24
N GLY A 81 -9.33 4.47 -6.99
CA GLY A 81 -9.49 3.56 -5.85
C GLY A 81 -8.25 2.69 -5.61
N ALA A 82 -8.11 2.21 -4.37
CA ALA A 82 -7.09 1.22 -4.01
C ALA A 82 -7.65 -0.19 -4.17
N ASP A 83 -6.78 -1.18 -4.41
CA ASP A 83 -7.12 -2.62 -4.34
C ASP A 83 -6.38 -3.31 -3.18
N VAL A 84 -5.27 -2.73 -2.75
CA VAL A 84 -4.46 -3.23 -1.65
C VAL A 84 -3.98 -2.06 -0.80
N LEU A 85 -4.14 -2.16 0.52
CA LEU A 85 -3.51 -1.26 1.48
C LEU A 85 -2.48 -2.04 2.30
N VAL A 86 -1.23 -1.61 2.25
CA VAL A 86 -0.16 -2.11 3.11
C VAL A 86 0.27 -0.99 4.04
N ASP A 87 -0.09 -1.12 5.31
CA ASP A 87 0.37 -0.21 6.34
C ASP A 87 1.65 -0.74 6.99
N ALA A 88 2.82 -0.32 6.47
CA ALA A 88 4.11 -0.83 6.93
C ALA A 88 4.68 -0.05 8.13
N ARG A 89 4.11 1.12 8.42
CA ARG A 89 4.45 1.95 9.59
C ARG A 89 3.14 2.47 10.19
N PRO A 90 2.46 1.69 11.02
CA PRO A 90 1.22 2.13 11.64
C PRO A 90 1.47 3.26 12.65
N GLY A 91 0.74 4.36 12.48
CA GLY A 91 0.64 5.49 13.40
C GLY A 91 -0.74 5.63 14.02
N ALA A 92 -0.96 6.73 14.73
CA ALA A 92 -2.19 6.99 15.49
C ALA A 92 -3.49 7.01 14.65
N ALA A 93 -3.42 7.46 13.40
CA ALA A 93 -4.56 7.60 12.48
C ALA A 93 -4.73 6.40 11.52
N SER A 94 -4.03 5.29 11.75
CA SER A 94 -4.06 4.13 10.83
C SER A 94 -5.44 3.45 10.75
N ASP A 95 -6.22 3.45 11.84
CA ASP A 95 -7.59 2.92 11.82
C ASP A 95 -8.53 3.79 10.96
N LEU A 96 -8.30 5.11 10.98
CA LEU A 96 -8.99 6.05 10.10
C LEU A 96 -8.61 5.81 8.64
N LEU A 97 -7.31 5.60 8.36
CA LEU A 97 -6.86 5.30 7.00
C LEU A 97 -7.52 4.03 6.46
N GLU A 98 -7.54 2.97 7.26
CA GLU A 98 -8.21 1.74 6.88
C GLU A 98 -9.68 1.99 6.58
N THR A 99 -10.38 2.75 7.42
CA THR A 99 -11.81 3.06 7.23
C THR A 99 -12.04 3.82 5.92
N LEU A 100 -11.28 4.90 5.68
CA LEU A 100 -11.43 5.75 4.48
C LEU A 100 -11.03 5.02 3.20
N VAL A 101 -9.96 4.22 3.27
CA VAL A 101 -9.49 3.44 2.12
C VAL A 101 -10.43 2.26 1.88
N ARG A 102 -11.05 1.66 2.89
CA ARG A 102 -12.02 0.55 2.73
C ARG A 102 -13.26 0.97 1.96
N ASP A 103 -13.79 2.17 2.21
CA ASP A 103 -14.88 2.73 1.39
C ASP A 103 -14.45 2.96 -0.07
N ALA A 104 -13.16 3.23 -0.32
CA ALA A 104 -12.57 3.34 -1.65
C ALA A 104 -12.17 1.99 -2.28
N LEU A 105 -11.84 0.97 -1.47
CA LEU A 105 -11.41 -0.37 -1.88
C LEU A 105 -12.55 -1.14 -2.58
N ASP A 106 -13.79 -0.75 -2.28
CA ASP A 106 -14.98 -1.27 -2.93
C ASP A 106 -15.23 -0.66 -4.32
N LEU A 107 -14.51 0.38 -4.75
CA LEU A 107 -14.80 1.12 -5.97
C LEU A 107 -13.55 1.30 -6.83
N ARG A 108 -13.36 0.40 -7.81
CA ARG A 108 -12.32 0.55 -8.82
C ARG A 108 -12.91 1.06 -10.13
N ARG A 109 -12.60 2.30 -10.52
CA ARG A 109 -13.14 2.95 -11.74
C ARG A 109 -14.67 2.87 -11.85
N GLY A 110 -15.36 2.98 -10.72
CA GLY A 110 -16.83 2.85 -10.65
C GLY A 110 -17.37 1.42 -10.71
N VAL A 111 -16.50 0.40 -10.67
CA VAL A 111 -16.91 -1.02 -10.61
C VAL A 111 -16.62 -1.57 -9.22
N ARG A 112 -17.63 -2.16 -8.58
CA ARG A 112 -17.43 -2.94 -7.36
C ARG A 112 -16.61 -4.19 -7.67
N ARG A 113 -15.44 -4.32 -7.06
CA ARG A 113 -14.65 -5.55 -7.06
C ARG A 113 -14.69 -6.15 -5.66
N HIS A 114 -14.39 -7.44 -5.54
CA HIS A 114 -14.23 -8.09 -4.24
C HIS A 114 -13.33 -7.25 -3.32
N PRO A 115 -13.58 -7.26 -2.00
CA PRO A 115 -12.93 -6.34 -1.06
C PRO A 115 -11.42 -6.45 -1.22
N GLY A 116 -10.80 -5.32 -1.56
CA GLY A 116 -9.35 -5.22 -1.64
C GLY A 116 -8.69 -5.64 -0.32
N GLY A 117 -7.49 -6.22 -0.40
CA GLY A 117 -6.77 -6.72 0.76
C GLY A 117 -6.17 -5.58 1.58
N VAL A 118 -6.54 -5.45 2.86
CA VAL A 118 -5.83 -4.59 3.81
C VAL A 118 -4.89 -5.47 4.64
N VAL A 119 -3.62 -5.08 4.75
CA VAL A 119 -2.64 -5.73 5.62
C VAL A 119 -1.88 -4.67 6.41
N ARG A 120 -1.89 -4.83 7.73
CA ARG A 120 -1.16 -3.97 8.66
C ARG A 120 -0.02 -4.72 9.32
N ILE A 121 1.20 -4.20 9.17
CA ILE A 121 2.36 -4.74 9.87
C ILE A 121 2.22 -4.41 11.36
N GLY A 122 2.46 -5.39 12.22
CA GLY A 122 2.29 -5.30 13.68
C GLY A 122 0.92 -5.75 14.20
N ARG A 123 -0.16 -5.63 13.40
CA ARG A 123 -1.51 -6.12 13.74
C ARG A 123 -1.81 -7.46 13.07
N ASP A 124 -1.69 -7.52 11.74
CA ASP A 124 -2.05 -8.70 10.95
C ASP A 124 -0.82 -9.59 10.67
N VAL A 125 0.34 -8.96 10.52
CA VAL A 125 1.62 -9.68 10.36
C VAL A 125 2.60 -9.18 11.41
N PRO A 126 3.10 -10.03 12.32
CA PRO A 126 4.08 -9.61 13.31
C PRO A 126 5.37 -9.14 12.62
N ALA A 127 5.92 -8.02 13.08
CA ALA A 127 7.19 -7.49 12.59
C ALA A 127 8.42 -8.32 13.02
N ALA A 128 8.20 -9.48 13.65
CA ALA A 128 9.25 -10.37 14.13
C ALA A 128 9.79 -11.26 12.99
N GLY A 129 11.08 -11.10 12.68
CA GLY A 129 11.77 -11.80 11.60
C GLY A 129 12.62 -10.85 10.74
N GLY A 130 13.42 -11.37 9.82
CA GLY A 130 14.10 -10.55 8.82
C GLY A 130 13.11 -9.97 7.79
N SER A 131 13.45 -8.83 7.18
CA SER A 131 12.59 -8.12 6.22
C SER A 131 12.02 -9.01 5.10
N SER A 132 12.81 -9.94 4.58
CA SER A 132 12.35 -10.88 3.54
C SER A 132 11.28 -11.88 4.02
N ASP A 133 11.31 -12.31 5.28
CA ASP A 133 10.32 -13.26 5.83
C ASP A 133 8.99 -12.54 6.10
N THR A 134 9.05 -11.34 6.69
CA THR A 134 7.86 -10.50 6.88
C THR A 134 7.23 -10.12 5.55
N CYS A 135 8.03 -9.77 4.54
CA CYS A 135 7.56 -9.48 3.19
C CYS A 135 6.79 -10.67 2.59
N ARG A 136 7.33 -11.89 2.72
CA ARG A 136 6.65 -13.11 2.26
C ARG A 136 5.30 -13.32 2.96
N ARG A 137 5.25 -13.17 4.29
CA ARG A 137 4.01 -13.34 5.06
C ARG A 137 2.93 -12.32 4.69
N VAL A 138 3.31 -11.06 4.46
CA VAL A 138 2.36 -10.03 3.97
C VAL A 138 1.79 -10.42 2.62
N LEU A 139 2.64 -10.90 1.71
CA LEU A 139 2.19 -11.34 0.39
C LEU A 139 1.30 -12.59 0.47
N ASP A 140 1.60 -13.52 1.38
CA ASP A 140 0.76 -14.71 1.63
C ASP A 140 -0.60 -14.30 2.23
N ALA A 141 -0.62 -13.37 3.20
CA ALA A 141 -1.85 -12.83 3.80
C ALA A 141 -2.76 -12.15 2.76
N LEU A 142 -2.17 -11.36 1.85
CA LEU A 142 -2.89 -10.74 0.73
C LEU A 142 -3.52 -11.77 -0.23
N THR A 143 -3.00 -13.00 -0.28
CA THR A 143 -3.58 -14.08 -1.10
C THR A 143 -4.68 -14.87 -0.39
N SER A 144 -4.65 -14.96 0.94
CA SER A 144 -5.66 -15.72 1.71
C SER A 144 -6.98 -14.97 1.89
N THR A 145 -6.96 -13.65 1.95
CA THR A 145 -8.17 -12.82 2.20
C THR A 145 -9.11 -12.73 0.99
N THR A 146 -8.72 -13.29 -0.15
CA THR A 146 -9.45 -13.20 -1.43
C THR A 146 -10.11 -14.52 -1.89
N THR A 147 -10.19 -15.53 -1.01
CA THR A 147 -10.94 -16.79 -1.24
C THR A 147 -12.30 -16.72 -0.59
#